data_AF-A0A951YE81-F1
#
_entry.id   AF-A0A951YE81-F1
#
_cell.length_a   1.000
_cell.length_b   1.000
_cell.length_c   1.000
_cell.angle_alpha   90.00
_cell.angle_beta   90.00
_cell.angle_gamma   90.00
#
_symmetry.space_group_name_H-M   'P 1'
#
loop_
_entity.id
_entity.type
_entity.pdbx_description
1 polymer ?
#
loop_
_entity_poly.entity_id
_entity_poly.type
_entity_poly.pdbx_seq_one_letter_code
_entity_poly.pdbx_strand_id
1 'polypeptide(L)'
;MSWKSYFSTSVGKKLQMSLTGIFLITFLMVHAYINAQIFWNDGGEQFQHLAHFMGTNPVIRTIEIGLFAFLILHVVQGLLLWSKNRGSRKSRYAVKKDSETSKWYSRSMGLLGTLILLFLI
;
A
#
# COMPACT_ATOMS: atom_id res chain seq x y z
N MET A 1 9.00 -27.12 -11.65
CA MET A 1 9.27 -25.65 -11.60
C MET A 1 9.81 -25.31 -10.21
N SER A 2 10.95 -24.62 -10.12
CA SER A 2 11.50 -24.18 -8.83
C SER A 2 10.58 -23.16 -8.16
N TRP A 3 10.40 -23.22 -6.84
CA TRP A 3 9.57 -22.31 -6.03
C TRP A 3 9.87 -20.82 -6.32
N LYS A 4 11.14 -20.48 -6.57
CA LYS A 4 11.58 -19.12 -6.92
C LYS A 4 11.08 -18.66 -8.30
N SER A 5 10.85 -19.58 -9.24
CA SER A 5 10.34 -19.27 -10.58
C SER A 5 8.86 -18.90 -10.57
N TYR A 6 8.07 -19.41 -9.61
CA TYR A 6 6.64 -19.13 -9.52
C TYR A 6 6.35 -17.64 -9.26
N PHE A 7 7.09 -17.01 -8.34
CA PHE A 7 6.96 -15.58 -8.02
C PHE A 7 7.46 -14.65 -9.12
N SER A 8 8.20 -15.18 -10.10
CA SER A 8 8.66 -14.39 -11.25
C SER A 8 7.64 -14.33 -12.39
N THR A 9 6.59 -15.15 -12.34
CA THR A 9 5.52 -15.20 -13.35
C THR A 9 4.60 -13.97 -13.27
N SER A 10 3.82 -13.72 -14.33
CA SER A 10 2.83 -12.63 -14.35
C SER A 10 1.75 -12.79 -13.27
N VAL A 11 1.35 -14.03 -12.98
CA VAL A 11 0.38 -14.36 -11.92
C VAL A 11 1.01 -14.16 -10.54
N GLY A 12 2.22 -14.68 -10.32
CA GLY A 12 2.94 -14.53 -9.06
C GLY A 12 3.16 -13.07 -8.66
N LYS A 13 3.52 -12.20 -9.62
CA LYS A 13 3.68 -10.76 -9.38
C LYS A 13 2.38 -10.07 -9.00
N LYS A 14 1.25 -10.43 -9.63
CA LYS A 14 -0.07 -9.88 -9.28
C LYS A 14 -0.45 -10.28 -7.86
N LEU A 15 -0.25 -11.55 -7.52
CA LEU A 15 -0.55 -12.08 -6.19
C LEU A 15 0.29 -11.39 -5.11
N GLN A 16 1.59 -11.22 -5.33
CA GLN A 16 2.46 -10.49 -4.40
C GLN A 16 2.03 -9.02 -4.23
N MET A 17 1.73 -8.32 -5.33
CA MET A 17 1.27 -6.94 -5.28
C MET A 17 -0.07 -6.80 -4.53
N SER A 18 -1.01 -7.74 -4.71
CA SER A 18 -2.28 -7.72 -3.99
C SER A 18 -2.13 -8.07 -2.51
N LEU A 19 -1.27 -9.04 -2.16
CA LEU A 19 -1.04 -9.43 -0.77
C LEU A 19 -0.40 -8.28 0.03
N THR A 20 0.64 -7.66 -0.53
CA THR A 20 1.26 -6.48 0.10
C THR A 20 0.26 -5.33 0.22
N GLY A 21 -0.58 -5.09 -0.79
CA GLY A 21 -1.61 -4.04 -0.75
C GLY A 21 -2.69 -4.29 0.32
N ILE A 22 -3.22 -5.51 0.42
CA ILE A 22 -4.22 -5.87 1.44
C ILE A 22 -3.63 -5.71 2.85
N PHE A 23 -2.38 -6.13 3.05
CA PHE A 23 -1.71 -5.94 4.33
C PHE A 23 -1.62 -4.47 4.74
N LEU A 24 -1.23 -3.58 3.81
CA LEU A 24 -1.18 -2.14 4.05
C LEU A 24 -2.56 -1.52 4.31
N ILE A 25 -3.61 -2.01 3.65
CA ILE A 25 -4.99 -1.56 3.91
C ILE A 25 -5.43 -1.95 5.32
N THR A 26 -5.12 -3.18 5.76
CA THR A 26 -5.41 -3.61 7.14
C THR A 26 -4.69 -2.74 8.16
N PHE A 27 -3.41 -2.42 7.92
CA PHE A 27 -2.68 -1.45 8.74
C PHE A 27 -3.40 -0.10 8.78
N LEU A 28 -3.80 0.45 7.63
CA LEU A 28 -4.50 1.74 7.58
C LEU A 28 -5.82 1.73 8.35
N MET A 29 -6.58 0.64 8.32
CA MET A 29 -7.82 0.51 9.10
C MET A 29 -7.54 0.59 10.61
N VAL A 30 -6.56 -0.17 11.09
CA VAL A 30 -6.17 -0.14 12.51
C VAL A 30 -5.57 1.22 12.90
N HIS A 31 -4.72 1.77 12.05
CA HIS A 31 -4.09 3.07 12.26
C HIS A 31 -5.13 4.18 12.36
N ALA A 32 -6.07 4.26 11.41
CA ALA A 32 -7.14 5.23 11.44
C ALA A 32 -8.07 5.03 12.64
N TYR A 33 -8.38 3.78 13.00
CA TYR A 33 -9.22 3.46 14.17
C TYR A 33 -8.62 3.96 15.49
N ILE A 34 -7.32 3.73 15.71
CA ILE A 34 -6.65 4.19 16.93
C ILE A 34 -6.59 5.72 16.94
N ASN A 35 -6.22 6.36 15.82
CA ASN A 35 -6.21 7.83 15.73
C ASN A 35 -7.60 8.44 15.94
N ALA A 36 -8.67 7.76 15.48
CA ALA A 36 -10.04 8.21 15.67
C ALA A 36 -10.49 8.19 17.14
N GLN A 37 -9.77 7.51 18.05
CA GLN A 37 -10.08 7.58 19.48
C GLN A 37 -9.97 9.00 20.05
N ILE A 38 -9.24 9.92 19.37
CA ILE A 38 -9.19 11.32 19.76
C ILE A 38 -10.58 11.99 19.78
N PHE A 39 -11.55 11.46 19.02
CA PHE A 39 -12.91 11.98 18.96
C PHE A 39 -13.78 11.58 20.16
N TRP A 40 -13.27 10.73 21.07
CA TRP A 40 -14.01 10.29 22.26
C TRP A 40 -14.11 11.36 23.36
N ASN A 41 -13.34 12.45 23.24
CA ASN A 41 -13.35 13.62 24.14
C ASN A 41 -13.16 13.26 25.64
N ASP A 42 -12.36 12.24 25.91
CA ASP A 42 -11.99 11.71 27.22
C ASP A 42 -10.64 12.25 27.72
N GLY A 43 -10.12 13.30 27.09
CA GLY A 43 -8.77 13.82 27.35
C GLY A 43 -7.65 12.98 26.72
N GLY A 44 -7.95 12.04 25.82
CA GLY A 44 -6.98 11.21 25.11
C GLY A 44 -6.63 9.89 25.82
N GLU A 45 -7.38 9.51 26.86
CA GLU A 45 -7.15 8.30 27.64
C GLU A 45 -7.22 7.04 26.77
N GLN A 46 -8.27 6.87 25.97
CA GLN A 46 -8.44 5.72 25.08
C GLN A 46 -7.32 5.64 24.03
N PHE A 47 -6.94 6.78 23.43
CA PHE A 47 -5.83 6.84 22.50
C PHE A 47 -4.53 6.40 23.16
N GLN A 48 -4.23 6.92 24.36
CA GLN A 48 -3.00 6.63 25.09
C GLN A 48 -2.92 5.15 25.51
N HIS A 49 -4.04 4.58 25.97
CA HIS A 49 -4.11 3.17 26.35
C HIS A 49 -3.85 2.24 25.16
N LEU A 50 -4.52 2.49 24.01
CA LEU A 50 -4.29 1.70 22.80
C LEU A 50 -2.88 1.91 22.22
N ALA A 51 -2.38 3.15 22.21
CA ALA A 51 -1.03 3.45 21.75
C ALA A 51 0.04 2.73 22.60
N HIS A 52 -0.13 2.71 23.93
CA HIS A 52 0.73 1.96 24.82
C HIS A 52 0.67 0.46 24.50
N PHE A 53 -0.53 -0.12 24.34
CA PHE A 53 -0.69 -1.53 23.98
C PHE A 53 0.04 -1.88 22.67
N MET A 54 -0.08 -1.04 21.64
CA MET A 54 0.59 -1.25 20.36
C MET A 54 2.12 -1.16 20.49
N GLY A 55 2.62 -0.26 21.34
CA GLY A 55 4.06 -0.06 21.56
C GLY A 55 4.73 -1.14 22.41
N THR A 56 4.01 -1.76 23.35
CA THR A 56 4.60 -2.72 24.30
C THR A 56 4.33 -4.17 23.98
N ASN A 57 3.37 -4.47 23.10
CA ASN A 57 3.09 -5.85 22.72
C ASN A 57 4.16 -6.39 21.75
N PRO A 58 4.94 -7.42 22.12
CA PRO A 58 6.01 -7.97 21.27
C PRO A 58 5.51 -8.50 19.91
N VAL A 59 4.28 -9.00 19.86
CA VAL A 59 3.66 -9.48 18.62
C VAL A 59 3.45 -8.31 17.66
N ILE A 60 2.91 -7.19 18.15
CA ILE A 60 2.67 -5.99 17.34
C ILE A 60 4.00 -5.39 16.86
N ARG A 61 5.01 -5.32 17.73
CA ARG A 61 6.35 -4.87 17.34
C ARG A 61 6.99 -5.76 16.27
N THR A 62 6.73 -7.06 16.29
CA THR A 62 7.17 -7.98 15.22
C THR A 62 6.43 -7.70 13.91
N ILE A 63 5.12 -7.49 13.97
CA ILE A 63 4.28 -7.15 12.81
C ILE A 63 4.72 -5.82 12.18
N GLU A 64 5.13 -4.84 12.99
CA GLU A 64 5.63 -3.55 12.52
C GLU A 64 6.89 -3.68 11.64
N ILE A 65 7.82 -4.56 12.00
CA ILE A 65 9.00 -4.85 11.15
C ILE A 65 8.52 -5.43 9.80
N GLY A 66 7.56 -6.36 9.84
CA GLY A 66 6.93 -6.90 8.64
C GLY A 66 6.19 -5.83 7.81
N LEU A 67 5.56 -4.85 8.48
CA LEU A 67 4.88 -3.73 7.83
C LEU A 67 5.84 -2.87 7.02
N PHE A 68 6.98 -2.49 7.59
CA PHE A 68 8.00 -1.76 6.84
C PHE A 68 8.53 -2.57 5.66
N ALA A 69 8.78 -3.87 5.85
CA ALA A 69 9.22 -4.75 4.77
C ALA A 69 8.18 -4.82 3.63
N PHE A 70 6.90 -4.99 3.97
CA PHE A 70 5.81 -5.01 2.98
C PHE A 70 5.59 -3.66 2.31
N LEU A 71 5.75 -2.55 3.03
CA LEU A 71 5.67 -1.19 2.47
C LEU A 71 6.74 -0.98 1.41
N ILE A 72 8.01 -1.29 1.73
CA ILE A 72 9.13 -1.17 0.79
C ILE A 72 8.89 -2.05 -0.44
N LEU A 73 8.52 -3.32 -0.22
CA LEU A 73 8.23 -4.25 -1.32
C LEU A 73 7.09 -3.72 -2.21
N HIS A 74 6.01 -3.20 -1.62
CA HIS A 74 4.86 -2.66 -2.34
C HIS A 74 5.24 -1.46 -3.21
N VAL A 75 6.00 -0.52 -2.65
CA VAL A 75 6.46 0.69 -3.35
C VAL A 75 7.38 0.32 -4.50
N VAL A 76 8.41 -0.51 -4.28
CA VAL A 76 9.36 -0.92 -5.32
C VAL A 76 8.63 -1.64 -6.45
N GLN A 77 7.77 -2.61 -6.13
CA GLN A 77 7.02 -3.35 -7.15
C GLN A 77 6.03 -2.46 -7.91
N GLY A 78 5.35 -1.54 -7.21
CA GLY A 78 4.44 -0.57 -7.81
C GLY A 78 5.15 0.36 -8.79
N LEU A 79 6.32 0.89 -8.42
CA LEU A 79 7.12 1.77 -9.29
C LEU A 79 7.67 1.03 -10.51
N LEU A 80 8.18 -0.20 -10.33
CA LEU A 80 8.63 -1.04 -11.45
C LEU A 80 7.50 -1.34 -12.43
N LEU A 81 6.31 -1.67 -11.92
CA LEU A 81 5.13 -1.93 -12.74
C LEU A 81 4.67 -0.66 -13.47
N TRP A 82 4.65 0.48 -12.78
CA TRP A 82 4.30 1.76 -13.37
C TRP A 82 5.27 2.16 -14.48
N SER A 83 6.59 2.03 -14.26
CA SER A 83 7.62 2.31 -15.26
C SER A 83 7.47 1.42 -16.50
N LYS A 84 7.28 0.11 -16.29
CA LYS A 84 7.04 -0.85 -17.38
C LYS A 84 5.77 -0.52 -18.17
N ASN A 85 4.67 -0.18 -17.49
CA ASN A 85 3.41 0.18 -18.12
C ASN A 85 3.48 1.53 -18.85
N ARG A 86 4.36 2.44 -18.42
CA ARG A 86 4.60 3.72 -19.09
C ARG A 86 5.45 3.52 -20.35
N GLY A 87 6.49 2.69 -20.28
CA GLY A 87 7.37 2.37 -21.41
C GLY A 87 6.70 1.56 -22.52
N SER A 88 5.67 0.76 -22.20
CA SER A 88 4.91 0.01 -23.22
C SER A 88 3.94 0.86 -24.04
N ARG A 89 3.66 2.10 -23.64
CA ARG A 89 2.78 3.04 -24.35
C ARG A 89 3.57 3.76 -25.44
N LYS A 90 3.76 3.12 -26.60
CA LYS A 90 4.50 3.68 -27.76
C LYS A 90 3.80 4.84 -28.48
N SER A 91 2.48 4.99 -28.34
CA SER A 91 1.71 6.07 -28.97
C SER A 91 0.59 6.55 -28.04
N ARG A 92 0.28 7.84 -28.07
CA ARG A 92 -0.89 8.40 -27.37
C ARG A 92 -2.11 7.81 -28.06
N TYR A 93 -2.98 7.12 -27.31
CA TYR A 93 -4.19 6.50 -27.86
C TYR A 93 -4.90 7.45 -28.82
N ALA A 94 -5.15 6.99 -30.06
CA ALA A 94 -5.79 7.79 -31.11
C ALA A 94 -7.21 8.24 -30.71
N VAL A 95 -7.86 7.51 -29.80
CA VAL A 95 -9.14 7.87 -29.21
C VAL A 95 -9.00 7.83 -27.68
N LYS A 96 -9.29 8.96 -27.02
CA LYS A 96 -9.34 9.04 -25.56
C LYS A 96 -10.70 8.59 -25.04
N LYS A 97 -10.89 7.28 -24.87
CA LYS A 97 -12.04 6.70 -24.13
C LYS A 97 -11.75 6.64 -22.63
N ASP A 98 -11.25 7.73 -22.07
CA ASP A 98 -10.66 7.77 -20.73
C ASP A 98 -11.67 7.43 -19.60
N SER A 99 -12.97 7.64 -19.83
CA SER A 99 -14.05 7.30 -18.89
C SER A 99 -14.58 5.87 -19.03
N GLU A 100 -14.48 5.25 -20.20
CA GLU A 100 -15.04 3.92 -20.46
C GLU A 100 -14.08 2.79 -20.06
N THR A 101 -12.77 3.04 -20.05
CA THR A 101 -11.75 1.97 -19.90
C THR A 101 -11.12 1.89 -18.51
N SER A 102 -11.10 2.98 -17.74
CA SER A 102 -10.54 2.98 -16.37
C SER A 102 -11.08 4.13 -15.53
N LYS A 103 -11.03 3.99 -14.20
CA LYS A 103 -11.33 5.08 -13.27
C LYS A 103 -10.13 6.03 -13.11
N TRP A 104 -10.38 7.30 -12.79
CA TRP A 104 -9.32 8.32 -12.67
C TRP A 104 -8.22 7.94 -11.67
N TYR A 105 -8.59 7.44 -10.49
CA TYR A 105 -7.63 7.05 -9.45
C TYR A 105 -6.72 5.91 -9.90
N SER A 106 -7.19 5.03 -10.79
CA SER A 106 -6.39 3.94 -11.38
C SER A 106 -5.33 4.49 -12.34
N ARG A 107 -5.67 5.55 -13.09
CA ARG A 107 -4.71 6.24 -13.98
C ARG A 107 -3.67 7.05 -13.20
N SER A 108 -4.11 7.68 -12.12
CA SER A 108 -3.28 8.51 -11.25
C SER A 108 -2.54 7.71 -10.17
N MET A 109 -2.65 6.37 -10.16
CA MET A 109 -2.13 5.51 -9.09
C MET A 109 -0.64 5.72 -8.82
N GLY A 110 0.18 5.88 -9.87
CA GLY A 110 1.61 6.17 -9.71
C GLY A 110 1.87 7.52 -9.03
N LEU A 111 1.13 8.57 -9.41
CA LEU A 111 1.25 9.90 -8.81
C LEU A 111 0.76 9.91 -7.37
N LEU A 112 -0.41 9.32 -7.10
CA LEU A 112 -0.97 9.23 -5.75
C LEU A 112 -0.05 8.45 -4.81
N GLY A 113 0.51 7.33 -5.28
CA GLY A 113 1.49 6.56 -4.51
C GLY A 113 2.77 7.34 -4.21
N THR A 114 3.29 8.10 -5.19
CA THR A 114 4.47 8.96 -4.97
C THR A 114 4.20 10.09 -3.98
N LEU A 115 3.01 10.71 -4.02
CA LEU A 115 2.63 11.73 -3.03
C LEU A 115 2.60 11.16 -1.60
N ILE A 116 2.04 9.96 -1.43
CA ILE A 116 2.04 9.28 -0.12
C ILE A 116 3.47 8.95 0.31
N LEU A 117 4.33 8.51 -0.61
CA LEU A 117 5.74 8.23 -0.30
C LEU A 117 6.47 9.48 0.18
N LEU A 118 6.25 10.63 -0.46
CA LEU A 118 6.84 11.91 -0.03
C LEU A 118 6.35 12.38 1.33
N PHE A 119 5.11 12.05 1.71
CA PHE A 119 4.58 12.36 3.04
C PHE A 119 5.21 11.48 4.14
N LEU A 120 5.65 10.26 3.80
CA LEU A 120 6.20 9.29 4.75
C LEU A 120 7.71 9.48 5.05
N ILE A 121 8.43 10.25 4.22
CA ILE A 121 9.87 10.52 4.34
C ILE A 121 10.06 11.90 4.94
#